data_AF-A0A960YJC0-F1
#
_entry.id   AF-A0A960YJC0-F1
#
_cell.length_a   1.000
_cell.length_b   1.000
_cell.length_c   1.000
_cell.angle_alpha   90.00
_cell.angle_beta   90.00
_cell.angle_gamma   90.00
#
_symmetry.space_group_name_H-M   'P 1'
#
loop_
_entity.id
_entity.type
_entity.pdbx_description
1 polymer ?
#
loop_
_entity_poly.entity_id
_entity_poly.type
_entity_poly.pdbx_seq_one_letter_code
_entity_poly.pdbx_strand_id
1 'polypeptide(L)'
;YLAISDCPSLADIGALGRLRHVGSQLRLATLPSLTSLDGLEALEECPAVYLYDVPGVASLQPLAPINLSVLDLENTGIPNLGSVPPAVVPFELQLNGNTNLTSLAGLPGSCAISELYLSGEPALTSLAGLEGIPITGSLSIHSCPLLTSMEGLGGVQALDGLLYLSNNDALVSLAGLEGLESVGGLFVTRNPALCDTLVDAFVANVNVAGATDTEGNADCSP
;
A
#
# COMPACT_ATOMS: atom_id res chain seq x y z
N TYR A 1 20.31 -7.11 9.77
CA TYR A 1 19.87 -7.70 8.50
C TYR A 1 19.73 -9.21 8.64
N LEU A 2 18.57 -9.75 8.26
CA LEU A 2 18.33 -11.17 8.07
C LEU A 2 17.63 -11.35 6.71
N ALA A 3 18.09 -12.31 5.90
CA ALA A 3 17.41 -12.66 4.67
C ALA A 3 17.40 -14.17 4.44
N ILE A 4 16.25 -14.64 3.96
CA ILE A 4 16.02 -16.00 3.50
C ILE A 4 15.46 -15.87 2.09
N SER A 5 16.19 -16.41 1.11
CA SER A 5 15.83 -16.26 -0.30
C SER A 5 16.09 -17.54 -1.07
N ASP A 6 15.34 -17.74 -2.17
CA ASP A 6 15.57 -18.83 -3.13
C ASP A 6 15.52 -20.24 -2.49
N CYS A 7 14.61 -20.43 -1.53
CA CYS A 7 14.43 -21.68 -0.80
C CYS A 7 13.05 -22.29 -1.12
N PRO A 8 12.86 -22.89 -2.31
CA PRO A 8 11.53 -23.30 -2.78
C PRO A 8 10.87 -24.41 -1.95
N SER A 9 11.65 -25.17 -1.17
CA SER A 9 11.14 -26.24 -0.30
C SER A 9 10.98 -25.83 1.16
N LEU A 10 11.32 -24.59 1.52
CA LEU A 10 11.18 -24.11 2.89
C LEU A 10 9.69 -23.87 3.19
N ALA A 11 9.12 -24.68 4.08
CA ALA A 11 7.71 -24.65 4.42
C ALA A 11 7.40 -23.90 5.72
N ASP A 12 8.40 -23.77 6.61
CA ASP A 12 8.26 -23.08 7.89
C ASP A 12 9.55 -22.33 8.25
N ILE A 13 9.39 -21.34 9.13
CA ILE A 13 10.50 -20.58 9.72
C ILE A 13 10.49 -20.65 11.26
N GLY A 14 9.91 -21.72 11.82
CA GLY A 14 9.75 -21.88 13.27
C GLY A 14 11.08 -21.90 14.04
N ALA A 15 12.18 -22.25 13.37
CA ALA A 15 13.53 -22.16 13.91
C ALA A 15 13.92 -20.72 14.32
N LEU A 16 13.24 -19.71 13.79
CA LEU A 16 13.43 -18.31 14.16
C LEU A 16 12.73 -17.90 15.47
N GLY A 17 11.98 -18.78 16.15
CA GLY A 17 11.20 -18.45 17.36
C GLY A 17 11.99 -17.88 18.56
N ARG A 18 13.33 -17.92 18.50
CA ARG A 18 14.22 -17.31 19.49
C ARG A 18 14.81 -15.96 19.05
N LEU A 19 14.59 -15.55 17.81
CA LEU A 19 15.03 -14.28 17.28
C LEU A 19 14.27 -13.16 18.00
N ARG A 20 15.01 -12.19 18.52
CA ARG A 20 14.46 -11.01 19.22
C ARG A 20 14.71 -9.71 18.46
N HIS A 21 15.82 -9.62 17.73
CA HIS A 21 16.22 -8.39 17.06
C HIS A 21 16.74 -8.65 15.66
N VAL A 22 16.28 -7.84 14.70
CA VAL A 22 16.82 -7.71 13.35
C VAL A 22 17.11 -6.23 13.13
N GLY A 23 18.35 -5.79 13.35
CA GLY A 23 18.69 -4.37 13.41
C GLY A 23 18.59 -3.56 12.10
N SER A 24 18.04 -4.10 11.02
CA SER A 24 17.79 -3.31 9.80
C SER A 24 16.55 -3.80 9.08
N GLN A 25 16.65 -4.92 8.37
CA GLN A 25 15.54 -5.49 7.63
C GLN A 25 15.51 -7.02 7.73
N LEU A 26 14.29 -7.55 7.75
CA LEU A 26 13.96 -8.94 7.50
C LEU A 26 13.47 -9.06 6.07
N ARG A 27 14.12 -9.89 5.25
CA ARG A 27 13.70 -10.17 3.87
C ARG A 27 13.40 -11.65 3.69
N LEU A 28 12.17 -11.98 3.33
CA LEU A 28 11.74 -13.31 2.91
C LEU A 28 11.38 -13.22 1.43
N ALA A 29 12.14 -13.90 0.56
CA ALA A 29 11.98 -13.76 -0.88
C ALA A 29 11.96 -15.12 -1.60
N THR A 30 11.05 -15.31 -2.54
CA THR A 30 11.02 -16.52 -3.40
C THR A 30 10.91 -17.80 -2.54
N LEU A 31 9.88 -17.84 -1.68
CA LEU A 31 9.58 -18.95 -0.77
C LEU A 31 8.17 -19.51 -1.06
N PRO A 32 7.95 -20.12 -2.23
CA PRO A 32 6.62 -20.58 -2.66
C PRO A 32 5.97 -21.64 -1.76
N SER A 33 6.76 -22.36 -0.94
CA SER A 33 6.23 -23.35 0.01
C SER A 33 5.94 -22.79 1.40
N LEU A 34 6.35 -21.55 1.71
CA LEU A 34 6.15 -20.95 3.02
C LEU A 34 4.68 -20.55 3.19
N THR A 35 4.03 -21.06 4.23
CA THR A 35 2.58 -20.88 4.46
C THR A 35 2.24 -19.94 5.60
N SER A 36 3.18 -19.68 6.51
CA SER A 36 2.99 -18.76 7.62
C SER A 36 4.29 -18.07 8.02
N LEU A 37 4.15 -17.01 8.80
CA LEU A 37 5.26 -16.30 9.44
C LEU A 37 5.50 -16.80 10.87
N ASP A 38 4.94 -17.97 11.23
CA ASP A 38 5.06 -18.52 12.58
C ASP A 38 6.53 -18.77 12.92
N GLY A 39 6.95 -18.34 14.11
CA GLY A 39 8.35 -18.22 14.50
C GLY A 39 8.85 -16.78 14.58
N LEU A 40 8.09 -15.78 14.13
CA LEU A 40 8.43 -14.36 14.25
C LEU A 40 7.76 -13.65 15.44
N GLU A 41 6.91 -14.33 16.21
CA GLU A 41 6.10 -13.74 17.28
C GLU A 41 6.92 -13.21 18.46
N ALA A 42 8.18 -13.62 18.54
CA ALA A 42 9.09 -13.18 19.59
C ALA A 42 10.00 -12.05 19.15
N LEU A 43 9.90 -11.59 17.90
CA LEU A 43 10.66 -10.46 17.40
C LEU A 43 10.17 -9.19 18.08
N GLU A 44 11.10 -8.44 18.66
CA GLU A 44 10.83 -7.20 19.40
C GLU A 44 11.23 -5.97 18.57
N GLU A 45 12.22 -6.11 17.69
CA GLU A 45 12.74 -5.03 16.86
C GLU A 45 13.06 -5.51 15.45
N CYS A 46 12.43 -4.87 14.46
CA CYS A 46 12.76 -5.03 13.04
C CYS A 46 12.23 -3.81 12.27
N PRO A 47 13.08 -2.85 11.90
CA PRO A 47 12.63 -1.61 11.26
C PRO A 47 11.95 -1.79 9.90
N ALA A 48 12.33 -2.82 9.13
CA ALA A 48 11.78 -3.05 7.80
C ALA A 48 11.50 -4.54 7.55
N VAL A 49 10.34 -4.85 6.98
CA VAL A 49 9.96 -6.19 6.56
C VAL A 49 9.63 -6.19 5.07
N TYR A 50 10.28 -7.09 4.35
CA TYR A 50 10.13 -7.31 2.92
C TYR A 50 9.68 -8.76 2.69
N LEU A 51 8.47 -8.94 2.17
CA LEU A 51 7.90 -10.25 1.82
C LEU A 51 7.67 -10.29 0.31
N TYR A 52 8.49 -11.04 -0.40
CA TYR A 52 8.49 -11.10 -1.87
C TYR A 52 8.27 -12.53 -2.35
N ASP A 53 7.30 -12.76 -3.23
CA ASP A 53 7.01 -14.10 -3.77
C ASP A 53 6.85 -15.14 -2.66
N VAL A 54 5.96 -14.84 -1.71
CA VAL A 54 5.57 -15.71 -0.59
C VAL A 54 4.05 -15.97 -0.63
N PRO A 55 3.52 -16.53 -1.73
CA PRO A 55 2.07 -16.59 -1.99
C PRO A 55 1.29 -17.43 -0.97
N GLY A 56 1.95 -18.32 -0.23
CA GLY A 56 1.34 -19.10 0.83
C GLY A 56 1.11 -18.32 2.13
N VAL A 57 1.81 -17.21 2.35
CA VAL A 57 1.69 -16.41 3.57
C VAL A 57 0.41 -15.59 3.53
N ALA A 58 -0.57 -15.99 4.33
CA ALA A 58 -1.91 -15.41 4.33
C ALA A 58 -2.23 -14.52 5.56
N SER A 59 -1.27 -14.32 6.47
CA SER A 59 -1.45 -13.51 7.67
C SER A 59 -0.15 -12.82 8.10
N LEU A 60 -0.28 -11.56 8.52
CA LEU A 60 0.80 -10.77 9.12
C LEU A 60 0.80 -10.84 10.65
N GLN A 61 -0.10 -11.59 11.27
CA GLN A 61 -0.25 -11.66 12.73
C GLN A 61 1.07 -11.91 13.50
N PRO A 62 1.99 -12.78 13.04
CA PRO A 62 3.27 -12.98 13.73
C PRO A 62 4.16 -11.73 13.80
N LEU A 63 3.89 -10.72 12.96
CA LEU A 63 4.58 -9.43 12.98
C LEU A 63 3.96 -8.43 13.97
N ALA A 64 2.78 -8.70 14.54
CA ALA A 64 2.09 -7.78 15.46
C ALA A 64 2.96 -7.12 16.57
N PRO A 65 4.00 -7.78 17.12
CA PRO A 65 4.80 -7.20 18.19
C PRO A 65 5.84 -6.14 17.77
N ILE A 66 6.23 -6.05 16.49
CA ILE A 66 7.37 -5.22 16.07
C ILE A 66 6.96 -3.82 15.63
N ASN A 67 7.75 -2.79 15.91
CA ASN A 67 7.54 -1.47 15.30
C ASN A 67 8.23 -1.41 13.92
N LEU A 68 7.44 -1.16 12.87
CA LEU A 68 7.91 -1.05 11.49
C LEU A 68 8.00 0.42 11.05
N SER A 69 9.01 0.69 10.22
CA SER A 69 9.11 1.91 9.40
C SER A 69 8.88 1.60 7.91
N VAL A 70 9.11 0.37 7.48
CA VAL A 70 8.82 -0.08 6.10
C VAL A 70 8.15 -1.43 6.13
N LEU A 71 7.03 -1.55 5.43
CA LEU A 71 6.38 -2.82 5.11
C LEU A 71 6.17 -2.90 3.61
N ASP A 72 6.84 -3.87 2.98
CA ASP A 72 6.79 -4.08 1.54
C ASP A 72 6.40 -5.51 1.24
N LEU A 73 5.25 -5.67 0.58
CA LEU A 73 4.58 -6.92 0.32
C LEU A 73 4.38 -7.08 -1.19
N GLU A 74 5.12 -8.01 -1.78
CA GLU A 74 5.02 -8.38 -3.19
C GLU A 74 4.59 -9.84 -3.33
N ASN A 75 3.52 -10.07 -4.08
CA ASN A 75 3.02 -11.43 -4.40
C ASN A 75 2.87 -12.31 -3.13
N THR A 76 2.09 -11.80 -2.16
CA THR A 76 1.75 -12.52 -0.93
C THR A 76 0.32 -13.05 -0.97
N GLY A 77 -0.01 -13.96 -0.05
CA GLY A 77 -1.34 -14.56 0.06
C GLY A 77 -2.32 -13.79 0.94
N ILE A 78 -1.96 -12.61 1.46
CA ILE A 78 -2.77 -11.91 2.46
C ILE A 78 -4.09 -11.40 1.86
N PRO A 79 -5.22 -11.54 2.57
CA PRO A 79 -6.49 -10.96 2.14
C PRO A 79 -6.70 -9.52 2.63
N ASN A 80 -6.02 -9.14 3.72
CA ASN A 80 -6.05 -7.82 4.35
C ASN A 80 -4.82 -7.63 5.25
N LEU A 81 -4.65 -6.41 5.78
CA LEU A 81 -3.49 -6.03 6.58
C LEU A 81 -3.57 -6.51 8.03
N GLY A 82 -4.77 -6.56 8.62
CA GLY A 82 -5.22 -7.34 9.81
C GLY A 82 -4.48 -7.23 11.15
N SER A 83 -3.18 -6.98 11.14
CA SER A 83 -2.25 -7.06 12.27
C SER A 83 -0.96 -6.27 11.98
N VAL A 84 -1.03 -5.25 11.12
CA VAL A 84 0.10 -4.34 10.96
C VAL A 84 0.31 -3.65 12.31
N PRO A 85 1.52 -3.74 12.89
CA PRO A 85 1.79 -3.20 14.21
C PRO A 85 1.54 -1.69 14.28
N PRO A 86 1.13 -1.16 15.45
CA PRO A 86 1.00 0.27 15.68
C PRO A 86 2.34 0.98 15.46
N ALA A 87 2.52 1.60 14.29
CA ALA A 87 3.72 2.38 14.04
C ALA A 87 3.66 3.68 14.86
N VAL A 88 4.73 3.94 15.61
CA VAL A 88 4.93 5.20 16.37
C VAL A 88 5.61 6.26 15.49
N VAL A 89 5.91 5.89 14.24
CA VAL A 89 6.56 6.73 13.23
C VAL A 89 5.75 6.68 11.94
N PRO A 90 5.82 7.71 11.08
CA PRO A 90 5.37 7.56 9.71
C PRO A 90 6.04 6.33 9.09
N PHE A 91 5.24 5.44 8.51
CA PHE A 91 5.76 4.23 7.87
C PHE A 91 5.48 4.25 6.37
N GLU A 92 6.35 3.60 5.62
CA GLU A 92 6.22 3.33 4.20
C GLU A 92 5.49 2.00 4.00
N LEU A 93 4.41 2.02 3.21
CA LEU A 93 3.64 0.85 2.84
C LEU A 93 3.67 0.64 1.34
N GLN A 94 4.28 -0.47 0.91
CA GLN A 94 4.29 -0.90 -0.48
C GLN A 94 3.54 -2.22 -0.61
N LEU A 95 2.51 -2.24 -1.46
CA LEU A 95 1.73 -3.42 -1.81
C LEU A 95 1.81 -3.58 -3.34
N ASN A 96 2.37 -4.71 -3.78
CA ASN A 96 2.54 -5.00 -5.19
C ASN A 96 2.08 -6.42 -5.55
N GLY A 97 1.11 -6.55 -6.46
CA GLY A 97 0.77 -7.86 -7.02
C GLY A 97 0.14 -8.83 -6.02
N ASN A 98 -0.46 -8.37 -4.92
CA ASN A 98 -1.07 -9.26 -3.94
C ASN A 98 -2.45 -9.73 -4.41
N THR A 99 -2.50 -10.84 -5.15
CA THR A 99 -3.70 -11.28 -5.85
C THR A 99 -4.92 -11.57 -4.98
N ASN A 100 -4.71 -11.78 -3.67
CA ASN A 100 -5.77 -12.06 -2.70
C ASN A 100 -6.18 -10.82 -1.88
N LEU A 101 -5.44 -9.71 -1.97
CA LEU A 101 -5.69 -8.52 -1.16
C LEU A 101 -6.99 -7.86 -1.62
N THR A 102 -7.98 -7.82 -0.73
CA THR A 102 -9.33 -7.28 -1.02
C THR A 102 -9.66 -6.02 -0.21
N SER A 103 -8.89 -5.77 0.85
CA SER A 103 -9.12 -4.66 1.78
C SER A 103 -7.81 -4.25 2.47
N LEU A 104 -7.70 -2.97 2.83
CA LEU A 104 -6.59 -2.42 3.63
C LEU A 104 -6.91 -2.40 5.13
N ALA A 105 -8.02 -3.03 5.56
CA ALA A 105 -8.41 -3.10 6.96
C ALA A 105 -7.32 -3.74 7.84
N GLY A 106 -7.18 -3.19 9.05
CA GLY A 106 -6.20 -3.63 10.04
C GLY A 106 -4.93 -2.79 10.11
N LEU A 107 -4.89 -1.66 9.39
CA LEU A 107 -3.97 -0.58 9.71
C LEU A 107 -4.35 0.09 11.04
N PRO A 108 -3.37 0.40 11.90
CA PRO A 108 -3.64 1.10 13.15
C PRO A 108 -3.95 2.57 12.85
N GLY A 109 -5.14 3.05 13.23
CA GLY A 109 -5.61 4.41 12.93
C GLY A 109 -4.80 5.55 13.56
N SER A 110 -3.82 5.26 14.42
CA SER A 110 -2.86 6.25 14.94
C SER A 110 -1.65 6.46 14.05
N CYS A 111 -1.55 5.73 12.95
CA CYS A 111 -0.39 5.71 12.09
C CYS A 111 -0.45 6.83 11.06
N ALA A 112 0.65 7.54 10.84
CA ALA A 112 0.83 8.33 9.62
C ALA A 112 1.54 7.44 8.58
N ILE A 113 1.21 7.62 7.30
CA ILE A 113 1.91 6.97 6.21
C ILE A 113 2.77 8.03 5.53
N SER A 114 4.08 7.79 5.50
CA SER A 114 4.97 8.67 4.73
C SER A 114 4.79 8.43 3.25
N GLU A 115 4.66 7.17 2.84
CA GLU A 115 4.53 6.80 1.44
C GLU A 115 3.58 5.62 1.29
N LEU A 116 2.59 5.73 0.41
CA LEU A 116 1.66 4.65 0.09
C LEU A 116 1.78 4.28 -1.39
N TYR A 117 2.16 3.04 -1.66
CA TYR A 117 2.23 2.48 -3.01
C TYR A 117 1.32 1.25 -3.10
N LEU A 118 0.30 1.33 -3.96
CA LEU A 118 -0.59 0.24 -4.32
C LEU A 118 -0.43 -0.03 -5.82
N SER A 119 0.13 -1.19 -6.15
CA SER A 119 0.47 -1.58 -7.51
C SER A 119 -0.10 -2.95 -7.84
N GLY A 120 -0.87 -3.04 -8.92
CA GLY A 120 -1.23 -4.36 -9.46
C GLY A 120 -2.04 -5.20 -8.47
N GLU A 121 -3.02 -4.61 -7.80
CA GLU A 121 -3.85 -5.27 -6.80
C GLU A 121 -5.20 -5.70 -7.43
N PRO A 122 -5.28 -6.88 -8.10
CA PRO A 122 -6.41 -7.22 -8.98
C PRO A 122 -7.72 -7.47 -8.24
N ALA A 123 -7.67 -7.76 -6.93
CA ALA A 123 -8.83 -8.06 -6.10
C ALA A 123 -9.24 -6.90 -5.17
N LEU A 124 -8.47 -5.80 -5.15
CA LEU A 124 -8.73 -4.67 -4.26
C LEU A 124 -9.89 -3.82 -4.80
N THR A 125 -10.98 -3.75 -4.03
CA THR A 125 -12.22 -3.07 -4.43
C THR A 125 -12.46 -1.75 -3.71
N SER A 126 -11.77 -1.49 -2.61
CA SER A 126 -11.91 -0.28 -1.81
C SER A 126 -10.64 0.04 -1.04
N LEU A 127 -10.47 1.31 -0.66
CA LEU A 127 -9.41 1.77 0.25
C LEU A 127 -9.87 1.81 1.71
N ALA A 128 -10.96 1.09 2.03
CA ALA A 128 -11.46 0.99 3.39
C ALA A 128 -10.38 0.41 4.33
N GLY A 129 -10.20 1.04 5.48
CA GLY A 129 -9.06 0.85 6.38
C GLY A 129 -8.07 2.02 6.40
N LEU A 130 -8.16 2.95 5.45
CA LEU A 130 -7.34 4.18 5.41
C LEU A 130 -8.03 5.40 6.05
N GLU A 131 -9.26 5.26 6.56
CA GLU A 131 -10.05 6.38 7.04
C GLU A 131 -9.33 7.13 8.18
N GLY A 132 -9.07 8.42 7.95
CA GLY A 132 -8.44 9.29 8.95
C GLY A 132 -6.93 9.05 9.14
N ILE A 133 -6.31 8.14 8.39
CA ILE A 133 -4.86 7.97 8.37
C ILE A 133 -4.23 9.11 7.55
N PRO A 134 -3.37 9.96 8.14
CA PRO A 134 -2.65 10.98 7.39
C PRO A 134 -1.65 10.32 6.43
N ILE A 135 -1.65 10.75 5.18
CA ILE A 135 -0.61 10.41 4.19
C ILE A 135 0.06 11.72 3.79
N THR A 136 1.38 11.81 3.96
CA THR A 136 2.09 13.10 3.83
C THR A 136 3.12 13.17 2.71
N GLY A 137 3.72 12.05 2.28
CA GLY A 137 4.69 12.02 1.18
C GLY A 137 4.02 11.75 -0.16
N SER A 138 4.30 10.61 -0.80
CA SER A 138 3.63 10.22 -2.04
C SER A 138 2.49 9.22 -1.83
N LEU A 139 1.50 9.34 -2.69
CA LEU A 139 0.39 8.42 -2.86
C LEU A 139 0.38 7.92 -4.30
N SER A 140 0.67 6.64 -4.49
CA SER A 140 0.64 5.98 -5.80
C SER A 140 -0.36 4.83 -5.77
N ILE A 141 -1.36 4.88 -6.65
CA ILE A 141 -2.34 3.82 -6.84
C ILE A 141 -2.41 3.54 -8.33
N HIS A 142 -1.90 2.38 -8.76
CA HIS A 142 -1.95 2.00 -10.15
C HIS A 142 -2.25 0.54 -10.37
N SER A 143 -2.87 0.25 -11.52
CA SER A 143 -3.21 -1.12 -11.91
C SER A 143 -4.07 -1.84 -10.85
N CYS A 144 -5.01 -1.12 -10.23
CA CYS A 144 -6.04 -1.65 -9.33
C CYS A 144 -7.39 -1.68 -10.08
N PRO A 145 -7.63 -2.69 -10.94
CA PRO A 145 -8.68 -2.65 -11.95
C PRO A 145 -10.12 -2.68 -11.40
N LEU A 146 -10.31 -3.04 -10.13
CA LEU A 146 -11.63 -3.10 -9.49
C LEU A 146 -11.94 -1.89 -8.61
N LEU A 147 -10.98 -0.98 -8.42
CA LEU A 147 -11.15 0.20 -7.57
C LEU A 147 -11.95 1.26 -8.32
N THR A 148 -13.05 1.73 -7.72
CA THR A 148 -14.00 2.64 -8.38
C THR A 148 -13.94 4.09 -7.89
N SER A 149 -13.40 4.31 -6.69
CA SER A 149 -13.24 5.63 -6.07
C SER A 149 -12.04 5.65 -5.12
N MET A 150 -11.74 6.84 -4.59
CA MET A 150 -10.70 7.09 -3.59
C MET A 150 -11.26 7.15 -2.16
N GLU A 151 -12.50 6.65 -1.95
CA GLU A 151 -13.14 6.63 -0.64
C GLU A 151 -12.26 5.86 0.37
N GLY A 152 -12.01 6.50 1.52
CA GLY A 152 -11.02 6.06 2.50
C GLY A 152 -9.88 7.08 2.68
N LEU A 153 -9.57 7.88 1.65
CA LEU A 153 -8.47 8.84 1.67
C LEU A 153 -8.80 10.23 2.22
N GLY A 154 -9.94 10.39 2.93
CA GLY A 154 -10.37 11.70 3.45
C GLY A 154 -9.43 12.33 4.49
N GLY A 155 -8.42 11.59 4.98
CA GLY A 155 -7.36 12.11 5.85
C GLY A 155 -6.20 12.78 5.09
N VAL A 156 -6.15 12.69 3.76
CA VAL A 156 -5.07 13.25 2.94
C VAL A 156 -5.34 14.73 2.68
N GLN A 157 -4.48 15.59 3.24
CA GLN A 157 -4.59 17.05 3.10
C GLN A 157 -3.48 17.65 2.24
N ALA A 158 -2.27 17.15 2.37
CA ALA A 158 -1.12 17.59 1.61
C ALA A 158 -0.19 16.42 1.34
N LEU A 159 0.35 16.38 0.13
CA LEU A 159 1.33 15.39 -0.29
C LEU A 159 2.61 16.14 -0.70
N ASP A 160 3.67 16.00 0.08
CA ASP A 160 4.98 16.57 -0.23
C ASP A 160 5.56 15.98 -1.53
N GLY A 161 5.14 14.75 -1.86
CA GLY A 161 5.55 14.01 -3.04
C GLY A 161 4.51 14.04 -4.16
N LEU A 162 4.25 12.87 -4.75
CA LEU A 162 3.38 12.73 -5.91
C LEU A 162 2.00 12.17 -5.53
N LEU A 163 0.96 12.66 -6.19
CA LEU A 163 -0.28 11.91 -6.39
C LEU A 163 -0.18 11.23 -7.76
N TYR A 164 -0.13 9.90 -7.78
CA TYR A 164 -0.07 9.11 -9.01
C TYR A 164 -1.23 8.11 -9.06
N LEU A 165 -2.23 8.38 -9.90
CA LEU A 165 -3.38 7.51 -10.14
C LEU A 165 -3.37 7.07 -11.60
N SER A 166 -3.05 5.80 -11.86
CA SER A 166 -2.90 5.34 -13.25
C SER A 166 -3.35 3.91 -13.54
N ASN A 167 -3.93 3.68 -14.72
CA ASN A 167 -4.36 2.34 -15.14
C ASN A 167 -5.32 1.68 -14.14
N ASN A 168 -6.21 2.45 -13.52
CA ASN A 168 -7.29 1.93 -12.68
C ASN A 168 -8.57 1.88 -13.52
N ASP A 169 -8.77 0.75 -14.21
CA ASP A 169 -9.76 0.63 -15.28
C ASP A 169 -11.21 0.93 -14.85
N ALA A 170 -11.57 0.62 -13.60
CA ALA A 170 -12.91 0.86 -13.06
C ALA A 170 -13.05 2.19 -12.31
N LEU A 171 -12.00 3.01 -12.22
CA LEU A 171 -12.02 4.27 -11.47
C LEU A 171 -12.94 5.27 -12.18
N VAL A 172 -14.03 5.66 -11.52
CA VAL A 172 -15.03 6.59 -12.07
C VAL A 172 -15.09 7.92 -11.31
N SER A 173 -14.45 8.00 -10.14
CA SER A 173 -14.54 9.15 -9.25
C SER A 173 -13.25 9.36 -8.46
N LEU A 174 -12.92 10.62 -8.18
CA LEU A 174 -11.88 11.02 -7.24
C LEU A 174 -12.43 11.31 -5.83
N ALA A 175 -13.70 10.95 -5.57
CA ALA A 175 -14.32 11.08 -4.25
C ALA A 175 -13.47 10.39 -3.18
N GLY A 176 -13.29 11.05 -2.04
CA GLY A 176 -12.33 10.70 -0.99
C GLY A 176 -11.06 11.58 -0.97
N LEU A 177 -10.76 12.32 -2.04
CA LEU A 177 -9.64 13.27 -2.11
C LEU A 177 -10.05 14.73 -1.96
N GLU A 178 -11.28 15.03 -1.52
CA GLU A 178 -11.80 16.40 -1.41
C GLU A 178 -11.01 17.27 -0.42
N GLY A 179 -10.28 16.63 0.50
CA GLY A 179 -9.43 17.30 1.47
C GLY A 179 -8.04 17.67 0.95
N LEU A 180 -7.62 17.20 -0.24
CA LEU A 180 -6.27 17.45 -0.76
C LEU A 180 -6.15 18.91 -1.21
N GLU A 181 -5.33 19.69 -0.51
CA GLU A 181 -5.10 21.11 -0.78
C GLU A 181 -3.83 21.36 -1.59
N SER A 182 -2.78 20.55 -1.40
CA SER A 182 -1.49 20.74 -2.08
C SER A 182 -0.77 19.44 -2.39
N VAL A 183 -0.05 19.42 -3.50
CA VAL A 183 0.74 18.27 -3.93
C VAL A 183 2.03 18.70 -4.65
N GLY A 184 3.11 17.93 -4.48
CA GLY A 184 4.37 18.12 -5.19
C GLY A 184 4.27 17.89 -6.70
N GLY A 185 3.54 16.86 -7.14
CA GLY A 185 3.18 16.63 -8.54
C GLY A 185 1.93 15.77 -8.70
N LEU A 186 1.16 15.99 -9.75
CA LEU A 186 -0.16 15.38 -9.93
C LEU A 186 -0.24 14.65 -11.26
N PHE A 187 -0.43 13.33 -11.19
CA PHE A 187 -0.51 12.46 -12.36
C PHE A 187 -1.77 11.61 -12.23
N VAL A 188 -2.80 11.94 -13.00
CA VAL A 188 -4.03 11.15 -13.06
C VAL A 188 -4.18 10.72 -14.50
N THR A 189 -3.60 9.58 -14.88
CA THR A 189 -3.46 9.20 -16.29
C THR A 189 -4.01 7.83 -16.58
N ARG A 190 -4.47 7.57 -17.81
CA ARG A 190 -4.87 6.20 -18.24
C ARG A 190 -5.93 5.57 -17.33
N ASN A 191 -6.92 6.33 -16.88
CA ASN A 191 -8.08 5.79 -16.16
C ASN A 191 -9.31 5.88 -17.09
N PRO A 192 -9.55 4.86 -17.94
CA PRO A 192 -10.48 4.95 -19.07
C PRO A 192 -11.97 5.10 -18.68
N ALA A 193 -12.32 4.89 -17.41
CA ALA A 193 -13.66 5.14 -16.89
C ALA A 193 -13.78 6.47 -16.12
N LEU A 194 -12.66 7.16 -15.87
CA LEU A 194 -12.64 8.40 -15.12
C LEU A 194 -12.85 9.57 -16.08
N CYS A 195 -13.85 10.37 -15.80
CA CYS A 195 -14.23 11.50 -16.64
C CYS A 195 -13.18 12.61 -16.60
N ASP A 196 -12.64 13.02 -17.74
CA ASP A 196 -11.60 14.05 -17.85
C ASP A 196 -12.03 15.40 -17.27
N THR A 197 -13.27 15.82 -17.49
CA THR A 197 -13.83 17.06 -16.90
C THR A 197 -13.89 17.02 -15.37
N LEU A 198 -14.02 15.83 -14.75
CA LEU A 198 -13.91 15.68 -13.29
C LEU A 198 -12.45 15.83 -12.83
N VAL A 199 -11.50 15.29 -13.61
CA VAL A 199 -10.06 15.43 -13.33
C VAL A 199 -9.65 16.91 -13.44
N ASP A 200 -10.07 17.62 -14.48
CA ASP A 200 -9.78 19.04 -14.66
C ASP A 200 -10.33 19.89 -13.50
N ALA A 201 -11.57 19.61 -13.07
CA ALA A 201 -12.17 20.28 -11.94
C ALA A 201 -11.41 19.99 -10.62
N PHE A 202 -10.94 18.76 -10.43
CA PHE A 202 -10.11 18.40 -9.28
C PHE A 202 -8.78 19.16 -9.30
N VAL A 203 -8.04 19.10 -10.41
CA VAL A 203 -6.74 19.79 -10.58
C VAL A 203 -6.86 21.29 -10.35
N ALA A 204 -7.93 21.92 -10.82
CA ALA A 204 -8.17 23.35 -10.62
C ALA A 204 -8.32 23.77 -9.15
N ASN A 205 -8.59 22.82 -8.24
CA ASN A 205 -8.77 23.07 -6.81
C ASN A 205 -7.57 22.64 -5.95
N VAL A 206 -6.54 22.03 -6.54
CA VAL A 206 -5.33 21.57 -5.82
C VAL A 206 -4.15 22.46 -6.18
N ASN A 207 -3.39 22.90 -5.18
CA ASN A 207 -2.13 23.61 -5.41
C ASN A 207 -1.02 22.62 -5.80
N VAL A 208 -0.74 22.51 -7.11
CA VAL A 208 0.32 21.64 -7.63
C VAL A 208 1.63 22.41 -7.76
N ALA A 209 2.66 22.01 -7.00
CA ALA A 209 3.96 22.68 -7.01
C ALA A 209 4.82 22.32 -8.23
N GLY A 210 4.61 21.13 -8.79
CA GLY A 210 5.43 20.55 -9.86
C GLY A 210 4.62 20.18 -11.10
N ALA A 211 4.99 19.08 -11.73
CA ALA A 211 4.39 18.65 -12.98
C ALA A 211 2.95 18.16 -12.79
N THR A 212 2.14 18.36 -13.83
CA THR A 212 0.77 17.83 -13.94
C THR A 212 0.64 17.05 -15.25
N ASP A 213 0.03 15.87 -15.18
CA ASP A 213 -0.36 15.08 -16.34
C ASP A 213 -1.73 14.43 -16.08
N THR A 214 -2.67 14.66 -16.99
CA THR A 214 -4.06 14.17 -16.89
C THR A 214 -4.48 13.38 -18.14
N GLU A 215 -3.52 12.92 -18.96
CA GLU A 215 -3.83 12.28 -20.24
C GLU A 215 -4.36 10.84 -20.10
N GLY A 216 -5.19 10.42 -21.05
CA GLY A 216 -5.69 9.03 -21.13
C GLY A 216 -6.85 8.71 -20.18
N ASN A 217 -7.52 9.72 -19.64
CA ASN A 217 -8.81 9.57 -18.99
C ASN A 217 -9.95 9.58 -20.03
N ALA A 218 -11.18 9.28 -19.61
CA ALA A 218 -12.36 9.25 -20.47
C ALA A 218 -12.76 10.66 -20.94
N ASP A 219 -12.90 10.86 -22.25
CA ASP A 219 -13.46 12.10 -22.81
C ASP A 219 -14.95 12.19 -22.50
N CYS A 220 -15.31 13.16 -21.66
CA CYS A 220 -16.69 13.46 -21.27
C CYS A 220 -17.21 14.78 -21.84
N SER A 221 -16.48 15.39 -22.78
CA SER A 221 -16.92 16.63 -23.39
C SER A 221 -18.25 16.43 -24.15
N PRO A 222 -19.16 17.42 -24.11
CA PRO A 222 -20.51 17.32 -24.71
C PRO A 222 -20.53 17.34 -26.24
#